data_AF-A0A651E643-F1
#
_entry.id   AF-A0A651E643-F1
#
_cell.length_a   1.000
_cell.length_b   1.000
_cell.length_c   1.000
_cell.angle_alpha   90.00
_cell.angle_beta   90.00
_cell.angle_gamma   90.00
#
_symmetry.space_group_name_H-M   'P 1'
#
loop_
_entity.id
_entity.type
_entity.pdbx_description
1 polymer ?
#
loop_
_entity_poly.entity_id
_entity_poly.type
_entity_poly.pdbx_seq_one_letter_code
_entity_poly.pdbx_strand_id
1 'polypeptide(L)' 'MRDLLRTTPGEWTAKQIAAQFKGRTTQKKLQDITDNLERMEFFSQVIAEQRDGITYWHYVESSVAA' A
#
# COMPACT_ATOMS: atom_id res chain seq x y z
N MET A 1 -0.37 -3.57 7.64
CA MET A 1 -0.54 -2.83 6.37
C MET A 1 -1.48 -3.56 5.42
N ARG A 2 -1.22 -4.83 5.10
CA ARG A 2 -2.15 -5.68 4.33
C ARG A 2 -3.62 -5.56 4.76
N ASP A 3 -3.90 -5.73 6.07
CA ASP A 3 -5.28 -5.67 6.53
C ASP A 3 -5.92 -4.29 6.33
N LEU A 4 -5.18 -3.19 6.51
CA LEU A 4 -5.67 -1.84 6.22
C LEU A 4 -6.14 -1.73 4.75
N LEU A 5 -5.29 -2.16 3.81
CA LEU A 5 -5.58 -2.05 2.37
C LEU A 5 -6.71 -3.00 1.95
N ARG A 6 -6.81 -4.17 2.59
CA ARG A 6 -7.87 -5.16 2.33
C ARG A 6 -9.22 -4.74 2.90
N THR A 7 -9.27 -4.22 4.14
CA THR A 7 -10.54 -3.86 4.80
C THR A 7 -11.01 -2.45 4.44
N THR A 8 -10.14 -1.64 3.85
CA THR A 8 -10.46 -0.30 3.36
C THR A 8 -10.09 -0.20 1.88
N PRO A 9 -10.94 -0.73 0.99
CA PRO A 9 -10.68 -0.74 -0.44
C PRO A 9 -10.52 0.69 -0.97
N GLY A 10 -9.60 0.88 -1.90
CA GLY A 10 -9.33 2.17 -2.51
C GLY A 10 -7.90 2.30 -3.01
N GLU A 11 -7.61 3.46 -3.58
CA GLU A 11 -6.27 3.83 -4.05
C GLU A 11 -5.51 4.52 -2.90
N TRP A 12 -4.33 4.02 -2.56
CA TRP A 12 -3.56 4.52 -1.42
C TRP A 12 -2.18 5.01 -1.81
N THR A 13 -1.81 6.22 -1.41
CA THR A 13 -0.41 6.69 -1.43
C THR A 13 0.32 6.25 -0.17
N ALA A 14 1.65 6.12 -0.24
CA ALA A 14 2.49 5.82 0.93
C ALA A 14 2.28 6.82 2.09
N LYS A 15 2.00 8.10 1.77
CA LYS A 15 1.68 9.13 2.77
C LYS A 15 0.35 8.89 3.47
N GLN A 16 -0.70 8.52 2.73
CA GLN A 16 -2.01 8.18 3.31
C GLN A 16 -1.93 6.94 4.20
N ILE A 17 -1.16 5.93 3.78
CA ILE A 17 -0.88 4.72 4.58
C ILE A 17 -0.12 5.11 5.86
N ALA A 18 0.91 5.94 5.76
CA ALA A 18 1.69 6.38 6.91
C ALA A 18 0.85 7.09 7.98
N ALA A 19 -0.16 7.86 7.54
CA ALA A 19 -1.09 8.58 8.41
C ALA A 19 -2.01 7.65 9.23
N GLN A 20 -2.17 6.38 8.83
CA GLN A 20 -2.95 5.40 9.59
C GLN A 20 -2.20 4.84 10.80
N PHE A 21 -0.88 5.06 10.88
CA PHE A 21 -0.06 4.58 11.99
C PHE A 21 0.31 5.73 12.92
N LYS A 22 0.33 5.46 14.23
CA LYS A 22 0.77 6.43 15.26
C LYS A 22 2.18 6.97 14.97
N GLY A 23 2.47 8.14 15.52
CA GLY A 23 3.78 8.81 15.42
C GLY A 23 3.96 9.66 14.16
N ARG A 24 5.03 10.45 14.14
CA ARG A 24 5.34 11.39 13.04
C ARG A 24 5.62 10.64 11.73
N THR A 25 5.12 11.17 10.61
CA THR A 25 5.52 10.73 9.27
C THR A 25 6.91 11.26 8.94
N THR A 26 7.92 10.41 9.09
CA THR A 26 9.31 10.71 8.72
C THR A 26 9.62 10.12 7.34
N GLN A 27 10.71 10.58 6.71
CA GLN A 27 11.18 10.01 5.44
C GLN A 27 11.50 8.52 5.59
N LYS A 28 12.13 8.12 6.71
CA LYS A 28 12.38 6.70 7.01
C LYS A 28 11.07 5.90 7.07
N LYS A 29 10.04 6.40 7.75
CA LYS A 29 8.73 5.72 7.82
C LYS A 29 8.10 5.56 6.43
N LEU A 30 8.22 6.57 5.57
CA LEU A 30 7.75 6.48 4.18
C LEU A 30 8.52 5.43 3.38
N GLN A 31 9.85 5.39 3.50
CA GLN A 31 10.67 4.39 2.83
C GLN A 31 10.32 2.96 3.31
N ASP A 32 10.26 2.75 4.63
CA ASP A 32 9.93 1.45 5.21
C ASP A 32 8.52 0.98 4.74
N ILE A 33 7.59 1.91 4.53
CA ILE A 33 6.26 1.62 3.96
C ILE A 33 6.35 1.25 2.49
N THR A 34 7.05 2.02 1.67
CA THR A 34 7.25 1.73 0.25
C THR A 34 7.91 0.37 0.05
N ASP A 35 9.00 0.08 0.76
CA ASP A 35 9.68 -1.22 0.67
C ASP A 35 8.76 -2.39 1.08
N ASN A 36 7.81 -2.16 1.99
CA ASN A 36 6.83 -3.17 2.37
C ASN A 36 5.80 -3.39 1.24
N LEU A 37 5.34 -2.31 0.60
CA LEU A 37 4.39 -2.36 -0.51
C LEU A 37 5.00 -3.03 -1.74
N GLU A 38 6.24 -2.72 -2.10
CA GLU A 38 6.98 -3.39 -3.18
C GLU A 38 7.13 -4.90 -2.91
N ARG A 39 7.42 -5.28 -1.66
CA ARG A 39 7.43 -6.70 -1.26
C ARG A 39 6.05 -7.34 -1.36
N MET A 40 4.99 -6.61 -1.01
CA MET A 40 3.62 -7.13 -1.14
C MET A 40 3.20 -7.28 -2.60
N GLU A 41 3.62 -6.37 -3.49
CA GLU A 41 3.42 -6.47 -4.93
C GLU A 41 4.17 -7.66 -5.53
N PHE A 42 5.40 -7.92 -5.08
CA PHE A 42 6.14 -9.13 -5.45
C PHE A 42 5.35 -10.42 -5.16
N PHE A 43 4.57 -10.44 -4.08
CA PHE A 43 3.67 -11.56 -3.74
C PHE A 43 2.25 -11.42 -4.33
N SER A 44 2.03 -10.50 -5.28
CA SER A 44 0.74 -10.23 -5.92
C SER A 44 -0.39 -9.90 -4.94
N GLN A 45 -0.06 -9.31 -3.78
CA GLN A 45 -1.05 -8.91 -2.77
C GLN A 45 -1.57 -7.49 -2.99
N VAL A 46 -0.78 -6.65 -3.64
CA VAL A 46 -1.13 -5.30 -4.06
C VAL A 46 -0.61 -5.05 -5.47
N ILE A 47 -1.14 -4.04 -6.14
CA ILE A 47 -0.63 -3.52 -7.41
C ILE A 47 -0.29 -2.04 -7.23
N ALA A 48 0.81 -1.59 -7.82
CA ALA A 48 1.14 -0.19 -7.99
C ALA A 48 0.58 0.36 -9.31
N GLU A 49 -0.09 1.50 -9.25
CA GLU A 49 -0.47 2.32 -10.40
C GLU A 49 0.28 3.67 -10.33
N GLN A 50 0.86 4.10 -11.44
CA GLN A 50 1.46 5.43 -11.56
C GLN A 50 0.50 6.38 -12.27
N ARG A 51 0.11 7.47 -11.59
CA ARG A 51 -0.75 8.52 -12.15
C ARG A 51 -0.17 9.89 -11.80
N ASP A 52 0.13 10.69 -12.82
CA ASP A 52 0.70 12.04 -12.67
C ASP A 52 1.97 12.10 -11.78
N GLY A 53 2.80 11.06 -11.83
CA GLY A 53 4.03 10.95 -11.03
C GLY A 53 3.80 10.57 -9.56
N ILE A 54 2.58 10.14 -9.21
CA ILE A 54 2.22 9.63 -7.88
C ILE A 54 1.94 8.13 -7.99
N THR A 55 2.59 7.35 -7.12
CA THR A 55 2.30 5.93 -6.96
C THR A 55 1.08 5.73 -6.06
N TYR A 56 0.07 5.05 -6.59
CA TYR A 56 -1.10 4.56 -5.87
C TYR A 56 -1.00 3.04 -5.71
N TRP A 57 -1.39 2.54 -4.54
CA TRP A 57 -1.34 1.14 -4.18
C TRP A 57 -2.75 0.64 -3.90
N HIS A 58 -3.06 -0.54 -4.45
CA HIS A 58 -4.40 -1.11 -4.40
C HIS A 58 -4.28 -2.57 -3.95
N TYR A 59 -5.13 -2.98 -3.02
CA TYR A 59 -5.19 -4.39 -2.64
C TYR A 59 -5.76 -5.22 -3.78
N VAL A 60 -5.13 -6.37 -4.04
CA VAL A 60 -5.66 -7.37 -4.97
C VAL A 60 -6.44 -8.39 -4.16
N GLU A 61 -7.75 -8.44 -4.35
CA GLU A 61 -8.51 -9.61 -3.89
C GLU A 61 -8.07 -10.80 -4.74
N SER A 62 -7.41 -11.78 -4.12
CA SER A 62 -7.26 -13.08 -4.74
C SER A 62 -8.65 -13.67 -4.91
N SER A 63 -9.20 -13.61 -6.12
CA SER A 63 -10.31 -14.46 -6.52
C SER A 63 -9.79 -15.90 -6.58
N VAL A 64 -9.69 -16.55 -5.42
CA VAL A 64 -9.71 -18.01 -5.41
C VAL A 64 -11.14 -18.37 -5.77
N ALA A 65 -11.36 -18.63 -7.06
CA ALA A 65 -12.56 -19.31 -7.51
C ALA A 65 -12.65 -20.62 -6.72
N ALA A 66 -13.70 -20.74 -5.92
CA ALA A 66 -14.08 -21.97 -5.22
C ALA A 66 -14.55 -23.03 -6.23
#